data_AF-A0A085WFN9-F1
#
_entry.id   AF-A0A085WFN9-F1
#
_cell.length_a   1.000
_cell.length_b   1.000
_cell.length_c   1.000
_cell.angle_alpha   90.00
_cell.angle_beta   90.00
_cell.angle_gamma   90.00
#
_symmetry.space_group_name_H-M   'P 1'
#
loop_
_entity.id
_entity.type
_entity.pdbx_description
1 polymer ?
#
loop_
_entity_poly.entity_id
_entity_poly.type
_entity_poly.pdbx_seq_one_letter_code
_entity_poly.pdbx_strand_id
1 'polypeptide(L)'
;MSVPRQQRRPPLWLLGLLCLSCSCLGYGKTQVPECKRNLKAIFTAFMVTQNSPRGSEPPLGEQLGPLVERGNRYAYFVGEGPLEQRSGKDAQRVAGAMGVGVDLFKFQNARPLTLRDVPSAVAAEVGLHGTCPDCRLVAACAGDTDNKPLDAPDVWSISSEDRVIDGETIPAGQPYHHLWDTDD
;
A
#
# COMPACT_ATOMS: atom_id res chain seq x y z
N MET A 1 20.49 -68.10 16.08
CA MET A 1 19.22 -68.58 15.50
C MET A 1 18.07 -67.97 16.31
N SER A 2 16.97 -67.61 15.66
CA SER A 2 15.78 -66.94 16.24
C SER A 2 15.14 -67.76 17.37
N VAL A 3 14.30 -67.27 18.30
CA VAL A 3 13.18 -66.29 18.26
C VAL A 3 12.89 -65.79 19.69
N PRO A 4 12.26 -64.61 19.90
CA PRO A 4 11.38 -64.42 21.07
C PRO A 4 9.91 -64.14 20.68
N ARG A 5 8.99 -64.77 21.41
CA ARG A 5 7.53 -64.61 21.25
C ARG A 5 7.01 -63.32 21.88
N GLN A 6 6.28 -62.55 21.08
CA GLN A 6 4.92 -62.08 21.35
C GLN A 6 4.50 -61.87 22.83
N GLN A 7 4.41 -60.59 23.27
CA GLN A 7 3.60 -60.18 24.42
C GLN A 7 2.42 -59.29 23.98
N ARG A 8 1.28 -59.42 24.66
CA ARG A 8 -0.01 -58.78 24.33
C ARG A 8 -0.22 -57.50 25.16
N ARG A 9 -0.92 -56.51 24.57
CA ARG A 9 -1.47 -55.26 25.18
C ARG A 9 -2.80 -55.53 25.93
N PRO A 10 -3.59 -54.54 26.47
CA PRO A 10 -3.39 -53.09 26.77
C PRO A 10 -3.49 -52.85 28.31
N PRO A 11 -4.14 -51.82 28.96
CA PRO A 11 -4.83 -50.54 28.56
C PRO A 11 -3.85 -49.41 28.15
N LEU A 12 -4.17 -48.12 27.90
CA LEU A 12 -5.41 -47.29 27.81
C LEU A 12 -5.77 -46.31 28.96
N TRP A 13 -4.98 -45.23 29.11
CA TRP A 13 -5.35 -43.87 29.56
C TRP A 13 -4.49 -42.88 28.71
N LEU A 14 -5.06 -42.02 27.86
CA LEU A 14 -5.66 -40.68 28.06
C LEU A 14 -4.64 -39.54 28.24
N LEU A 15 -4.92 -38.40 27.58
CA LEU A 15 -4.09 -37.17 27.44
C LEU A 15 -2.86 -37.34 26.51
N GLY A 16 -2.82 -36.80 25.29
CA GLY A 16 -3.74 -35.86 24.65
C GLY A 16 -3.27 -34.41 24.75
N LEU A 17 -2.23 -34.05 24.01
CA LEU A 17 -1.95 -32.68 23.61
C LEU A 17 -1.67 -32.68 22.10
N LEU A 18 -2.64 -32.23 21.31
CA LEU A 18 -2.32 -31.74 19.97
C LEU A 18 -1.59 -30.41 20.17
N CYS A 19 -0.33 -30.31 19.74
CA CYS A 19 0.18 -29.01 19.34
C CYS A 19 -0.58 -28.60 18.09
N LEU A 20 -1.66 -27.85 18.27
CA LEU A 20 -2.32 -27.15 17.17
C LEU A 20 -1.27 -26.32 16.45
N SER A 21 -1.37 -26.33 15.12
CA SER A 21 -0.61 -25.50 14.20
C SER A 21 -0.55 -24.06 14.70
N CYS A 22 0.66 -23.57 15.01
CA CYS A 22 0.92 -22.14 15.09
C CYS A 22 0.86 -21.58 13.66
N SER A 23 -0.36 -21.29 13.21
CA SER A 23 -0.62 -20.64 11.94
C SER A 23 -0.22 -19.18 12.02
N CYS A 24 1.08 -18.90 11.92
CA CYS A 24 1.61 -17.55 11.75
C CYS A 24 1.21 -17.01 10.36
N LEU A 25 -0.06 -16.63 10.19
CA LEU A 25 -0.55 -15.85 9.04
C LEU A 25 -0.07 -14.39 9.17
N GLY A 26 1.26 -14.19 9.26
CA GLY A 26 1.89 -12.87 9.31
C GLY A 26 1.93 -12.19 7.94
N TYR A 27 0.78 -11.98 7.31
CA TYR A 27 0.70 -11.40 5.96
C TYR A 27 0.97 -9.88 5.92
N GLY A 28 0.68 -9.11 6.98
CA GLY A 28 0.85 -7.64 6.96
C GLY A 28 2.33 -7.18 6.80
N LYS A 29 3.27 -7.79 7.54
CA LYS A 29 4.67 -7.30 7.62
C LYS A 29 5.46 -7.40 6.31
N THR A 30 5.06 -8.26 5.37
CA THR A 30 5.76 -8.46 4.08
C THR A 30 5.28 -7.52 2.98
N GLN A 31 4.18 -6.80 3.17
CA GLN A 31 3.51 -5.99 2.14
C GLN A 31 3.78 -4.49 2.26
N VAL A 32 4.10 -4.00 3.46
CA VAL A 32 4.59 -2.63 3.74
C VAL A 32 5.68 -2.11 2.77
N PRO A 33 6.64 -2.94 2.29
CA PRO A 33 7.65 -2.48 1.33
C PRO A 33 7.11 -2.02 -0.03
N GLU A 34 5.95 -2.53 -0.47
CA GLU A 34 5.37 -2.18 -1.79
C GLU A 34 4.98 -0.71 -1.85
N CYS A 35 4.11 -0.27 -0.93
CA CYS A 35 3.69 1.14 -0.88
C CYS A 35 4.90 2.07 -0.72
N LYS A 36 5.79 1.81 0.25
CA LYS A 36 6.95 2.68 0.50
C LYS A 36 7.88 2.80 -0.71
N ARG A 37 8.06 1.73 -1.50
CA ARG A 37 8.83 1.75 -2.76
C ARG A 37 8.14 2.62 -3.81
N ASN A 38 6.85 2.40 -4.05
CA ASN A 38 6.11 3.09 -5.10
C ASN A 38 5.91 4.59 -4.76
N LEU A 39 5.70 4.94 -3.49
CA LEU A 39 5.73 6.34 -3.02
C LEU A 39 7.08 7.01 -3.29
N LYS A 40 8.20 6.32 -3.08
CA LYS A 40 9.55 6.84 -3.42
C LYS A 40 9.78 6.98 -4.93
N ALA A 41 9.16 6.12 -5.75
CA ALA A 41 9.17 6.28 -7.20
C ALA A 41 8.39 7.55 -7.64
N ILE A 42 7.20 7.77 -7.08
CA ILE A 42 6.38 8.97 -7.31
C ILE A 42 7.11 10.24 -6.86
N PHE A 43 7.74 10.24 -5.67
CA PHE A 43 8.58 11.35 -5.20
C PHE A 43 9.74 11.61 -6.16
N THR A 44 10.47 10.58 -6.59
CA THR A 44 11.60 10.75 -7.52
C THR A 44 11.15 11.35 -8.85
N ALA A 45 10.04 10.86 -9.41
CA ALA A 45 9.46 11.36 -10.65
C ALA A 45 9.01 12.84 -10.53
N PHE A 46 8.41 13.21 -9.41
CA PHE A 46 8.11 14.60 -9.09
C PHE A 46 9.38 15.45 -9.03
N MET A 47 10.40 15.03 -8.28
CA MET A 47 11.67 15.78 -8.19
C MET A 47 12.37 15.91 -9.55
N VAL A 48 12.28 14.92 -10.44
CA VAL A 48 12.76 15.05 -11.83
C VAL A 48 11.96 16.13 -12.57
N THR A 49 10.63 16.06 -12.54
CA THR A 49 9.73 17.05 -13.16
C THR A 49 10.01 18.48 -12.71
N GLN A 50 10.33 18.67 -11.43
CA GLN A 50 10.61 19.96 -10.80
C GLN A 50 11.99 20.54 -11.19
N ASN A 51 13.00 19.68 -11.39
CA ASN A 51 14.36 20.10 -11.76
C ASN A 51 14.58 20.16 -13.29
N SER A 52 13.67 19.60 -14.08
CA SER A 52 13.72 19.63 -15.54
C SER A 52 13.24 20.97 -16.13
N PRO A 53 13.69 21.36 -17.33
CA PRO A 53 13.17 22.53 -18.04
C PRO A 53 11.64 22.48 -18.22
N ARG A 54 10.96 23.62 -18.04
CA ARG A 54 9.49 23.70 -18.11
C ARG A 54 8.96 23.09 -19.42
N GLY A 55 8.12 22.06 -19.29
CA GLY A 55 7.50 21.36 -20.42
C GLY A 55 8.35 20.26 -21.07
N SER A 56 9.52 19.93 -20.53
CA SER A 56 10.30 18.76 -20.99
C SER A 56 9.85 17.43 -20.37
N GLU A 57 9.24 17.48 -19.19
CA GLU A 57 8.59 16.33 -18.54
C GLU A 57 7.07 16.46 -18.60
N PRO A 58 6.31 15.35 -18.75
CA PRO A 58 4.86 15.36 -18.67
C PRO A 58 4.37 15.65 -17.24
N PRO A 59 3.12 16.10 -17.04
CA PRO A 59 2.55 16.30 -15.70
C PRO A 59 2.61 15.04 -14.83
N LEU A 60 2.76 15.17 -13.51
CA LEU A 60 2.92 14.03 -12.60
C LEU A 60 1.79 12.98 -12.74
N GLY A 61 0.54 13.42 -12.89
CA GLY A 61 -0.62 12.54 -13.15
C GLY A 61 -0.46 11.66 -14.39
N GLU A 62 0.24 12.16 -15.41
CA GLU A 62 0.56 11.41 -16.63
C GLU A 62 1.71 10.41 -16.43
N GLN A 63 2.49 10.51 -15.36
CA GLN A 63 3.58 9.57 -15.05
C GLN A 63 3.16 8.40 -14.13
N LEU A 64 2.05 8.53 -13.37
CA LEU A 64 1.72 7.59 -12.29
C LEU A 64 1.53 6.13 -12.72
N GLY A 65 0.82 5.88 -13.83
CA GLY A 65 0.51 4.53 -14.31
C GLY A 65 1.78 3.68 -14.52
N PRO A 66 2.76 4.16 -15.31
CA PRO A 66 4.09 3.54 -15.43
C PRO A 66 4.90 3.41 -14.13
N LEU A 67 4.77 4.35 -13.19
CA LEU A 67 5.52 4.34 -11.92
C LEU A 67 5.01 3.28 -10.92
N VAL A 68 3.73 2.93 -10.99
CA VAL A 68 3.11 1.91 -10.14
C VAL A 68 2.95 0.63 -10.97
N GLU A 69 3.80 -0.36 -10.74
CA GLU A 69 3.73 -1.66 -11.44
C GLU A 69 2.35 -2.33 -11.30
N ARG A 70 1.97 -3.14 -12.29
CA ARG A 70 0.76 -3.97 -12.21
C ARG A 70 0.86 -4.99 -11.08
N GLY A 71 -0.28 -5.29 -10.50
CA GLY A 71 -0.42 -6.20 -9.39
C GLY A 71 -0.08 -5.57 -8.05
N ASN A 72 -0.35 -4.27 -7.91
CA ASN A 72 -0.31 -3.47 -6.69
C ASN A 72 -1.55 -3.71 -5.82
N ARG A 73 -1.35 -3.80 -4.50
CA ARG A 73 -2.43 -3.95 -3.50
C ARG A 73 -2.94 -2.62 -2.98
N TYR A 74 -2.11 -1.59 -3.09
CA TYR A 74 -2.43 -0.24 -2.65
C TYR A 74 -3.04 0.59 -3.79
N ALA A 75 -4.01 1.44 -3.47
CA ALA A 75 -4.27 2.64 -4.27
C ALA A 75 -3.22 3.71 -3.96
N TYR A 76 -2.91 4.56 -4.93
CA TYR A 76 -1.95 5.67 -4.82
C TYR A 76 -2.60 6.96 -5.26
N PHE A 77 -2.31 8.06 -4.55
CA PHE A 77 -2.96 9.35 -4.70
C PHE A 77 -1.93 10.48 -4.74
N VAL A 78 -2.08 11.41 -5.67
CA VAL A 78 -1.29 12.67 -5.75
C VAL A 78 -2.17 13.92 -5.83
N GLY A 79 -3.47 13.77 -5.58
CA GLY A 79 -4.47 14.84 -5.53
C GLY A 79 -5.89 14.31 -5.65
N GLU A 80 -6.88 15.21 -5.64
CA GLU A 80 -8.27 14.86 -5.90
C GLU A 80 -8.52 14.58 -7.39
N GLY A 81 -9.15 13.45 -7.71
CA GLY A 81 -9.52 13.09 -9.08
C GLY A 81 -9.88 11.62 -9.23
N PRO A 82 -10.22 11.17 -10.45
CA PRO A 82 -10.35 9.75 -10.74
C PRO A 82 -9.00 9.04 -10.58
N LEU A 83 -9.04 7.72 -10.41
CA LEU A 83 -7.85 6.86 -10.43
C LEU A 83 -7.77 6.11 -11.77
N GLU A 84 -6.56 5.73 -12.17
CA GLU A 84 -6.37 4.70 -13.20
C GLU A 84 -7.05 3.40 -12.77
N GLN A 85 -7.89 2.84 -13.64
CA GLN A 85 -8.65 1.63 -13.34
C GLN A 85 -7.83 0.39 -13.66
N ARG A 86 -7.75 -0.54 -12.69
CA ARG A 86 -6.99 -1.80 -12.80
C ARG A 86 -7.85 -3.04 -12.52
N SER A 87 -9.15 -2.95 -12.83
CA SER A 87 -10.11 -4.07 -12.82
C SER A 87 -10.04 -4.93 -14.09
N GLY A 88 -9.50 -4.39 -15.18
CA GLY A 88 -9.31 -5.10 -16.44
C GLY A 88 -7.95 -5.80 -16.54
N LYS A 89 -7.84 -6.70 -17.53
CA LYS A 89 -6.58 -7.32 -17.94
C LYS A 89 -5.52 -6.25 -18.21
N ASP A 90 -5.91 -5.19 -18.90
CA ASP A 90 -5.09 -4.02 -19.20
C ASP A 90 -5.50 -2.85 -18.29
N ALA A 91 -4.55 -2.02 -17.86
CA ALA A 91 -4.84 -0.83 -17.07
C ALA A 91 -5.47 0.26 -17.94
N GLN A 92 -6.49 0.92 -17.43
CA GLN A 92 -7.23 1.97 -18.16
C GLN A 92 -7.00 3.32 -17.48
N ARG A 93 -6.18 4.17 -18.12
CA ARG A 93 -6.04 5.56 -17.72
C ARG A 93 -7.35 6.31 -17.95
N VAL A 94 -7.80 7.01 -16.92
CA VAL A 94 -8.93 7.94 -16.97
C VAL A 94 -8.40 9.36 -17.23
N ALA A 95 -9.13 10.18 -17.97
CA ALA A 95 -8.77 11.59 -18.16
C ALA A 95 -8.76 12.33 -16.80
N GLY A 96 -7.72 13.11 -16.55
CA GLY A 96 -7.53 13.79 -15.26
C GLY A 96 -7.22 12.86 -14.08
N ALA A 97 -6.68 11.66 -14.32
CA ALA A 97 -6.34 10.74 -13.24
C ALA A 97 -5.27 11.33 -12.29
N MET A 98 -5.61 11.44 -11.01
CA MET A 98 -4.75 11.94 -9.93
C MET A 98 -4.28 10.81 -9.01
N GLY A 99 -4.26 9.59 -9.53
CA GLY A 99 -3.87 8.40 -8.79
C GLY A 99 -4.00 7.12 -9.58
N VAL A 100 -3.68 6.01 -8.93
CA VAL A 100 -3.71 4.64 -9.45
C VAL A 100 -4.51 3.77 -8.50
N GLY A 101 -5.53 3.06 -8.99
CA GLY A 101 -6.35 2.17 -8.19
C GLY A 101 -5.64 0.86 -7.82
N VAL A 102 -6.19 0.15 -6.83
CA VAL A 102 -5.83 -1.24 -6.51
C VAL A 102 -5.97 -2.12 -7.76
N ASP A 103 -5.07 -3.09 -7.95
CA ASP A 103 -5.16 -4.05 -9.05
C ASP A 103 -6.23 -5.13 -8.79
N LEU A 104 -7.50 -4.75 -8.93
CA LEU A 104 -8.65 -5.62 -8.74
C LEU A 104 -8.70 -6.79 -9.74
N PHE A 105 -8.01 -6.69 -10.89
CA PHE A 105 -7.85 -7.80 -11.82
C PHE A 105 -7.00 -8.93 -11.21
N LYS A 106 -5.94 -8.59 -10.48
CA LYS A 106 -5.09 -9.55 -9.75
C LYS A 106 -5.65 -9.91 -8.37
N PHE A 107 -6.26 -8.95 -7.67
CA PHE A 107 -6.77 -9.08 -6.31
C PHE A 107 -8.29 -8.93 -6.28
N GLN A 108 -8.97 -9.97 -6.77
CA GLN A 108 -10.43 -9.97 -6.97
C GLN A 108 -11.26 -9.84 -5.67
N ASN A 109 -10.65 -10.12 -4.51
CA ASN A 109 -11.28 -9.98 -3.19
C ASN A 109 -11.01 -8.62 -2.53
N ALA A 110 -10.10 -7.82 -3.08
CA ALA A 110 -9.83 -6.48 -2.55
C ALA A 110 -10.96 -5.52 -2.94
N ARG A 111 -11.21 -4.52 -2.11
CA ARG A 111 -12.16 -3.43 -2.42
C ARG A 111 -11.49 -2.30 -3.20
N PRO A 112 -12.22 -1.57 -4.07
CA PRO A 112 -11.72 -0.30 -4.59
C PRO A 112 -11.52 0.68 -3.43
N LEU A 113 -10.40 1.41 -3.47
CA LEU A 113 -10.06 2.46 -2.50
C LEU A 113 -10.04 3.82 -3.19
N THR A 114 -10.46 4.84 -2.45
CA THR A 114 -10.55 6.24 -2.88
C THR A 114 -9.90 7.14 -1.83
N LEU A 115 -9.74 8.43 -2.13
CA LEU A 115 -9.21 9.39 -1.15
C LEU A 115 -10.16 9.59 0.07
N ARG A 116 -11.41 9.10 0.00
CA ARG A 116 -12.34 9.09 1.14
C ARG A 116 -12.08 7.96 2.14
N ASP A 117 -11.32 6.95 1.73
CA ASP A 117 -10.87 5.84 2.59
C ASP A 117 -9.57 6.17 3.34
N VAL A 118 -8.96 7.32 3.01
CA VAL A 118 -7.79 7.90 3.68
C VAL A 118 -8.26 8.81 4.83
N PRO A 119 -7.59 8.83 6.00
CA PRO A 119 -7.92 9.74 7.10
C PRO A 119 -8.00 11.18 6.64
N SER A 120 -9.04 11.91 7.08
CA SER A 120 -9.36 13.25 6.58
C SER A 120 -8.21 14.25 6.68
N ALA A 121 -7.41 14.18 7.76
CA ALA A 121 -6.21 15.01 7.94
C ALA A 121 -5.15 14.75 6.84
N VAL A 122 -4.96 13.48 6.47
CA VAL A 122 -4.02 13.08 5.40
C VAL A 122 -4.58 13.39 4.03
N ALA A 123 -5.87 13.10 3.80
CA ALA A 123 -6.58 13.38 2.56
C ALA A 123 -6.56 14.88 2.22
N ALA A 124 -6.70 15.76 3.21
CA ALA A 124 -6.62 17.21 3.04
C ALA A 124 -5.21 17.72 2.67
N GLU A 125 -4.15 16.97 2.96
CA GLU A 125 -2.80 17.29 2.50
C GLU A 125 -2.50 16.74 1.09
N VAL A 126 -3.10 15.63 0.66
CA VAL A 126 -2.76 14.95 -0.61
C VAL A 126 -3.04 15.85 -1.81
N GLY A 127 -1.99 16.17 -2.57
CA GLY A 127 -2.09 17.09 -3.69
C GLY A 127 -0.77 17.67 -4.15
N LEU A 128 -0.84 18.40 -5.26
CA LEU A 128 0.13 19.44 -5.63
C LEU A 128 -0.35 20.77 -5.04
N HIS A 129 0.52 21.48 -4.32
CA HIS A 129 0.22 22.78 -3.71
C HIS A 129 1.14 23.84 -4.32
N GLY A 130 0.59 25.03 -4.62
CA GLY A 130 1.32 26.07 -5.36
C GLY A 130 1.30 25.84 -6.88
N THR A 131 2.23 26.46 -7.59
CA THR A 131 2.27 26.47 -9.07
C THR A 131 3.59 25.86 -9.54
N CYS A 132 3.52 24.71 -10.22
CA CYS A 132 4.72 24.04 -10.71
C CYS A 132 5.45 24.89 -11.79
N PRO A 133 6.79 24.92 -11.82
CA PRO A 133 7.73 24.06 -11.09
C PRO A 133 8.04 24.49 -9.65
N ASP A 134 7.36 25.50 -9.10
CA ASP A 134 7.55 25.99 -7.73
C ASP A 134 6.44 25.45 -6.79
N CYS A 135 5.97 24.22 -7.05
CA CYS A 135 4.95 23.53 -6.27
C CYS A 135 5.57 22.51 -5.29
N ARG A 136 4.80 22.11 -4.26
CA ARG A 136 5.12 20.96 -3.40
C ARG A 136 4.15 19.81 -3.64
N LEU A 137 4.61 18.59 -3.44
CA LEU A 137 3.81 17.37 -3.51
C LEU A 137 3.60 16.81 -2.10
N VAL A 138 2.37 16.38 -1.82
CA VAL A 138 2.09 15.31 -0.85
C VAL A 138 1.37 14.19 -1.58
N ALA A 139 1.94 12.98 -1.54
CA ALA A 139 1.35 11.78 -2.11
C ALA A 139 1.03 10.78 -1.00
N ALA A 140 -0.03 9.99 -1.18
CA ALA A 140 -0.43 8.94 -0.25
C ALA A 140 -0.63 7.60 -0.96
N CYS A 141 -0.61 6.53 -0.18
CA CYS A 141 -1.16 5.24 -0.56
C CYS A 141 -2.15 4.78 0.51
N ALA A 142 -3.11 3.95 0.12
CA ALA A 142 -4.01 3.24 1.03
C ALA A 142 -4.17 1.81 0.53
N GLY A 143 -4.17 0.83 1.44
CA GLY A 143 -4.33 -0.58 1.07
C GLY A 143 -4.87 -1.40 2.22
N ASP A 144 -5.84 -2.24 1.92
CA ASP A 144 -6.32 -3.31 2.77
C ASP A 144 -5.42 -4.53 2.49
N THR A 145 -4.62 -4.97 3.48
CA THR A 145 -3.58 -6.00 3.26
C THR A 145 -3.97 -7.40 3.75
N ASP A 146 -5.09 -7.54 4.46
CA ASP A 146 -5.62 -8.80 4.98
C ASP A 146 -7.00 -9.20 4.41
N ASN A 147 -7.67 -8.30 3.69
CA ASN A 147 -9.01 -8.37 3.09
C ASN A 147 -10.17 -8.35 4.11
N LYS A 148 -10.08 -7.60 5.20
CA LYS A 148 -11.21 -7.33 6.10
C LYS A 148 -11.99 -6.08 5.63
N PRO A 149 -13.21 -6.23 5.05
CA PRO A 149 -13.85 -5.11 4.34
C PRO A 149 -14.38 -3.97 5.20
N LEU A 150 -14.31 -4.09 6.53
CA LEU A 150 -14.81 -3.11 7.50
C LEU A 150 -13.69 -2.26 8.12
N ASP A 151 -12.43 -2.63 7.89
CA ASP A 151 -11.32 -2.14 8.68
C ASP A 151 -10.64 -0.97 7.93
N ALA A 152 -9.91 -0.14 8.69
CA ALA A 152 -9.29 1.04 8.14
C ALA A 152 -8.03 0.63 7.35
N PRO A 153 -7.88 1.02 6.07
CA PRO A 153 -6.74 0.59 5.28
C PRO A 153 -5.43 1.11 5.87
N ASP A 154 -4.35 0.35 5.72
CA ASP A 154 -3.00 0.83 6.03
C ASP A 154 -2.68 2.04 5.14
N VAL A 155 -2.30 3.17 5.75
CA VAL A 155 -2.05 4.44 5.03
C VAL A 155 -0.64 4.96 5.28
N TRP A 156 0.10 5.19 4.18
CA TRP A 156 1.36 5.94 4.19
C TRP A 156 1.26 7.22 3.35
N SER A 157 2.10 8.20 3.67
CA SER A 157 2.30 9.39 2.83
C SER A 157 3.76 9.77 2.70
N ILE A 158 4.10 10.47 1.62
CA ILE A 158 5.41 11.06 1.33
C ILE A 158 5.21 12.50 0.89
N SER A 159 6.18 13.38 1.18
CA SER A 159 6.15 14.79 0.79
C SER A 159 7.45 15.19 0.08
N SER A 160 7.38 16.19 -0.80
CA SER A 160 8.57 16.84 -1.38
C SER A 160 9.28 17.81 -0.44
N GLU A 161 8.65 18.14 0.68
CA GLU A 161 9.15 19.02 1.74
C GLU A 161 9.12 18.31 3.09
N ASP A 162 9.93 18.80 4.03
CA ASP A 162 9.86 18.41 5.44
C ASP A 162 8.48 18.73 6.02
N ARG A 163 7.94 17.83 6.85
CA ARG A 163 6.65 18.02 7.54
C ARG A 163 6.81 17.78 9.02
N VAL A 164 5.94 18.38 9.82
CA VAL A 164 5.80 18.07 11.26
C VAL A 164 4.46 17.38 11.46
N ILE A 165 4.49 16.11 11.89
CA ILE A 165 3.30 15.30 12.16
C ILE A 165 3.40 14.83 13.61
N ASP A 166 2.41 15.14 14.43
CA ASP A 166 2.36 14.82 15.87
C ASP A 166 3.60 15.25 16.69
N GLY A 167 4.31 16.28 16.20
CA GLY A 167 5.54 16.80 16.80
C GLY A 167 6.83 16.14 16.29
N GLU A 168 6.75 15.12 15.44
CA GLU A 168 7.90 14.52 14.75
C GLU A 168 8.18 15.23 13.42
N THR A 169 9.44 15.66 13.19
CA THR A 169 9.88 16.15 11.88
C THR A 169 10.15 14.98 10.95
N ILE A 170 9.33 14.85 9.92
CA ILE A 170 9.46 13.87 8.84
C ILE A 170 10.18 14.54 7.65
N PRO A 171 11.41 14.11 7.29
CA PRO A 171 12.14 14.70 6.17
C PRO A 171 11.45 14.51 4.81
N ALA A 172 11.72 15.43 3.89
CA ALA A 172 11.37 15.29 2.48
C ALA A 172 11.80 13.92 1.92
N GLY A 173 10.92 13.26 1.17
CA GLY A 173 11.19 11.94 0.59
C GLY A 173 11.12 10.76 1.57
N GLN A 174 10.82 10.97 2.85
CA GLN A 174 10.59 9.89 3.82
C GLN A 174 9.10 9.50 3.88
N PRO A 175 8.72 8.23 3.59
CA PRO A 175 7.37 7.74 3.83
C PRO A 175 7.05 7.65 5.32
N TYR A 176 6.00 8.34 5.76
CA TYR A 176 5.42 8.26 7.10
C TYR A 176 4.19 7.35 7.12
N HIS A 177 3.92 6.68 8.25
CA HIS A 177 2.80 5.76 8.45
C HIS A 177 1.74 6.42 9.35
N HIS A 178 0.49 6.51 8.86
CA HIS A 178 -0.57 7.25 9.54
C HIS A 178 -1.53 6.36 10.31
N LEU A 179 -1.94 5.25 9.71
CA LEU A 179 -2.81 4.24 10.33
C LEU A 179 -2.25 2.86 10.04
N TRP A 180 -2.21 2.04 11.08
CA TRP A 180 -2.01 0.60 10.98
C TRP A 180 -3.38 -0.07 11.15
N ASP A 181 -3.70 -1.03 10.28
CA ASP A 181 -4.82 -1.96 10.44
C ASP A 181 -4.50 -3.01 11.54
N THR A 182 -4.65 -2.63 12.82
CA THR A 182 -4.35 -3.51 13.99
C THR A 182 -5.62 -4.03 14.66
N ASP A 183 -6.43 -4.81 13.94
CA ASP A 183 -7.37 -5.74 14.56
C ASP A 183 -6.82 -7.18 14.43
N ASP A 184 -6.02 -7.61 15.42
CA ASP A 184 -5.52 -9.00 15.60
C ASP A 184 -6.65 -9.98 16.02
#